data_AF-A0ABD4EGY2-F1
#
_entry.id   AF-A0ABD4EGY2-F1
#
_cell.length_a   1.000
_cell.length_b   1.000
_cell.length_c   1.000
_cell.angle_alpha   90.00
_cell.angle_beta   90.00
_cell.angle_gamma   90.00
#
_symmetry.space_group_name_H-M   'P 1'
#
loop_
_entity.id
_entity.type
_entity.pdbx_description
1 polymer ?
#
loop_
_entity_poly.entity_id
_entity_poly.type
_entity_poly.pdbx_seq_one_letter_code
_entity_poly.pdbx_strand_id
1 'polypeptide(L)'
;MKFDLNSKNGIADEDNILTSFIIGTGVGHSIVKFEDEREIFFSNATTIVFAQYMKDVLAKKNIKIDINNYMNSTVLSFEYDIKNGSNEGYISTFNEIVEKLLDINIDNDSFDAAIDNAKKDMESNFKINEYRATMKFMEMFSDYYNFNLKSLINDIWNFDVKDLLTFKKEMIFYENCIININKDIDNKEKLLNFSKLNHKFSYLVNENDENDVTIEEEARHASNYIGYHFNYLIKNDFNYNYANVLILGYHIFNSNFQVQISRKEIGILGQADLRQNDEKSVSDITDDKVIKYKEILINSINNMYHSGSEEFNSILAKLFGDNLSISKILDYLKNITLNDFKEFFENMHLNVFEINFKEA
;
A
#
# COMPACT_ATOMS: atom_id res chain seq x y z
N MET A 1 -4.93 7.03 -6.88
CA MET A 1 -3.69 7.20 -7.63
C MET A 1 -3.89 8.41 -8.50
N LYS A 2 -3.43 9.58 -8.06
CA LYS A 2 -3.53 10.80 -8.84
C LYS A 2 -2.37 10.78 -9.84
N PHE A 3 -2.64 10.32 -11.05
CA PHE A 3 -1.63 10.25 -12.10
C PHE A 3 -1.35 11.67 -12.61
N ASP A 4 -0.17 12.23 -12.28
CA ASP A 4 0.30 13.45 -12.91
C ASP A 4 0.96 13.08 -14.26
N LEU A 5 0.19 13.23 -15.34
CA LEU A 5 0.57 12.88 -16.72
C LEU A 5 1.54 13.89 -17.36
N ASN A 6 2.19 14.76 -16.58
CA ASN A 6 3.10 15.79 -17.08
C ASN A 6 4.55 15.66 -16.61
N SER A 7 4.97 14.54 -16.02
CA SER A 7 6.39 14.33 -15.72
C SER A 7 7.18 14.10 -17.02
N LYS A 8 8.08 15.04 -17.33
CA LYS A 8 9.01 14.93 -18.46
C LYS A 8 9.86 13.67 -18.30
N ASN A 9 9.90 12.85 -19.35
CA ASN A 9 10.73 11.67 -19.56
C ASN A 9 12.08 11.74 -18.81
N GLY A 10 12.15 11.08 -17.64
CA GLY A 10 13.40 10.69 -17.03
C GLY A 10 13.74 9.30 -17.54
N ILE A 11 14.92 9.12 -18.10
CA ILE A 11 15.52 7.79 -18.26
C ILE A 11 15.94 7.39 -16.84
N ALA A 12 15.62 6.16 -16.42
CA ALA A 12 16.10 5.60 -15.16
C ALA A 12 17.61 5.87 -15.02
N ASP A 13 18.05 6.50 -13.94
CA ASP A 13 19.48 6.78 -13.75
C ASP A 13 20.19 5.43 -13.54
N GLU A 14 21.02 5.02 -14.51
CA GLU A 14 21.72 3.72 -14.53
C GLU A 14 22.72 3.57 -13.37
N ASP A 15 22.87 4.59 -12.53
CA ASP A 15 23.89 4.71 -11.51
C ASP A 15 23.42 4.32 -10.09
N ASN A 16 22.11 4.20 -9.85
CA ASN A 16 21.58 3.97 -8.50
C ASN A 16 20.97 2.56 -8.32
N ILE A 17 21.27 1.90 -7.20
CA ILE A 17 20.54 0.70 -6.74
C ILE A 17 19.40 1.17 -5.83
N LEU A 18 18.18 0.87 -6.24
CA LEU A 18 16.99 1.08 -5.42
C LEU A 18 16.61 -0.24 -4.78
N THR A 19 16.52 -0.24 -3.45
CA THR A 19 16.16 -1.41 -2.66
C THR A 19 14.99 -1.07 -1.76
N SER A 20 13.98 -1.95 -1.73
CA SER A 20 12.82 -1.85 -0.85
C SER A 20 12.71 -3.09 0.03
N PHE A 21 12.65 -2.88 1.34
CA PHE A 21 12.26 -3.87 2.32
C PHE A 21 10.76 -3.73 2.57
N ILE A 22 10.00 -4.77 2.23
CA ILE A 22 8.54 -4.80 2.30
C ILE A 22 8.16 -5.79 3.39
N ILE A 23 7.63 -5.29 4.49
CA ILE A 23 7.13 -6.10 5.60
C ILE A 23 5.63 -6.31 5.37
N GLY A 24 5.16 -7.56 5.32
CA GLY A 24 3.78 -7.96 5.01
C GLY A 24 2.75 -7.66 6.11
N THR A 25 3.06 -6.68 6.97
CA THR A 25 2.20 -6.16 8.02
C THR A 25 2.11 -4.65 7.87
N GLY A 26 0.89 -4.13 7.76
CA GLY A 26 0.60 -2.71 7.57
C GLY A 26 -0.32 -2.16 8.66
N VAL A 27 -0.79 -0.93 8.47
CA VAL A 27 -1.62 -0.22 9.48
C VAL A 27 -3.00 -0.84 9.70
N GLY A 28 -3.46 -1.68 8.77
CA GLY A 28 -4.74 -2.38 8.88
C GLY A 28 -4.73 -3.56 9.85
N HIS A 29 -3.55 -3.98 10.32
CA HIS A 29 -3.35 -5.24 11.02
C HIS A 29 -2.74 -5.01 12.40
N SER A 30 -3.43 -5.45 13.46
CA SER A 30 -2.98 -5.32 14.86
C SER A 30 -3.11 -6.62 15.67
N ILE A 31 -3.73 -7.65 15.10
CA ILE A 31 -3.90 -8.96 15.72
C ILE A 31 -3.39 -10.02 14.75
N VAL A 32 -2.44 -10.84 15.21
CA VAL A 32 -1.83 -11.90 14.42
C VAL A 32 -2.01 -13.22 15.14
N LYS A 33 -2.56 -14.20 14.42
CA LYS A 33 -2.75 -15.57 14.89
C LYS A 33 -1.79 -16.51 14.18
N PHE A 34 -0.91 -17.15 14.96
CA PHE A 34 0.02 -18.17 14.47
C PHE A 34 -0.64 -19.55 14.41
N GLU A 35 -0.11 -20.44 13.57
CA GLU A 35 -0.57 -21.84 13.46
C GLU A 35 -0.45 -22.64 14.76
N ASP A 36 0.37 -22.20 15.72
CA ASP A 36 0.52 -22.80 17.05
C ASP A 36 -0.51 -22.29 18.08
N GLU A 37 -1.56 -21.61 17.60
CA GLU A 37 -2.62 -20.97 18.38
C GLU A 37 -2.16 -19.79 19.26
N ARG A 38 -0.90 -19.35 19.16
CA ARG A 38 -0.48 -18.10 19.79
C ARG A 38 -1.10 -16.92 19.05
N GLU A 39 -1.62 -15.99 19.84
CA GLU A 39 -2.07 -14.69 19.35
C GLU A 39 -1.15 -13.61 19.91
N ILE A 40 -0.71 -12.71 19.03
CA ILE A 40 0.01 -11.50 19.43
C ILE A 40 -0.81 -10.28 19.06
N PHE A 41 -0.63 -9.25 19.86
CA PHE A 41 -1.35 -7.99 19.76
C PHE A 41 -0.32 -6.87 19.76
N PHE A 42 -0.51 -5.92 18.86
CA PHE A 42 0.19 -4.64 18.84
C PHE A 42 -0.74 -3.60 18.23
N SER A 43 -0.58 -2.34 18.59
CA SER A 43 -1.42 -1.25 18.06
C SER A 43 -1.41 -1.13 16.51
N ASN A 44 -2.49 -0.64 15.90
CA ASN A 44 -2.51 -0.31 14.47
C ASN A 44 -1.51 0.80 14.09
N ALA A 45 -1.03 1.59 15.06
CA ALA A 45 0.01 2.59 14.87
C ALA A 45 1.43 2.01 14.80
N THR A 46 1.64 0.73 15.15
CA THR A 46 2.97 0.14 15.33
C THR A 46 3.83 0.21 14.08
N THR A 47 3.24 -0.03 12.91
CA THR A 47 3.92 0.03 11.62
C THR A 47 4.39 1.45 11.27
N ILE A 48 3.59 2.47 11.60
CA ILE A 48 3.94 3.89 11.43
C ILE A 48 5.14 4.25 12.33
N VAL A 49 5.03 3.96 13.62
CA VAL A 49 6.08 4.28 14.60
C VAL A 49 7.35 3.49 14.31
N PHE A 50 7.24 2.20 13.95
CA PHE A 50 8.37 1.37 13.54
C PHE A 50 9.11 1.96 12.34
N ALA A 51 8.40 2.39 11.30
CA ALA A 51 9.03 2.95 10.11
C ALA A 51 9.78 4.25 10.43
N GLN A 52 9.18 5.14 11.23
CA GLN A 52 9.85 6.36 11.71
C GLN A 52 11.06 6.04 12.59
N TYR A 53 10.94 5.06 13.48
CA TYR A 53 12.06 4.59 14.31
C TYR A 53 13.23 4.09 13.47
N MET A 54 12.96 3.28 12.45
CA MET A 54 14.00 2.80 11.54
C MET A 54 14.66 3.94 10.77
N LYS A 55 13.87 4.94 10.34
CA LYS A 55 14.40 6.13 9.66
C LYS A 55 15.37 6.91 10.55
N ASP A 56 15.03 7.13 11.80
CA ASP A 56 15.87 7.86 12.75
C ASP A 56 17.12 7.08 13.17
N VAL A 57 16.99 5.76 13.41
CA VAL A 57 18.14 4.89 13.76
C VAL A 57 19.14 4.81 12.61
N LEU A 58 18.67 4.68 11.37
CA LEU A 58 19.54 4.58 10.20
C LEU A 58 20.17 5.93 9.82
N ALA A 59 19.46 7.04 10.07
CA ALA A 59 20.03 8.38 9.90
C ALA A 59 21.28 8.60 10.78
N LYS A 60 21.31 8.07 12.01
CA LYS A 60 22.50 8.08 12.89
C LYS A 60 23.70 7.33 12.29
N LYS A 61 23.47 6.45 11.30
CA LYS A 61 24.50 5.73 10.54
C LYS A 61 24.77 6.34 9.16
N ASN A 62 24.24 7.53 8.88
CA ASN A 62 24.29 8.19 7.56
C ASN A 62 23.60 7.38 6.45
N ILE A 63 22.62 6.55 6.80
CA ILE A 63 21.79 5.82 5.85
C ILE A 63 20.44 6.53 5.80
N LYS A 64 20.13 7.13 4.64
CA LYS A 64 18.84 7.75 4.39
C LYS A 64 17.89 6.70 3.83
N ILE A 65 16.71 6.60 4.44
CA ILE A 65 15.62 5.77 3.94
C ILE A 65 14.33 6.58 3.76
N ASP A 66 13.53 6.16 2.81
CA ASP A 66 12.15 6.59 2.62
C ASP A 66 11.20 5.54 3.19
N ILE A 67 10.10 6.01 3.77
CA ILE A 67 9.17 5.16 4.51
C ILE A 67 7.76 5.33 3.97
N ASN A 68 7.07 4.22 3.76
CA ASN A 68 5.68 4.20 3.31
C ASN A 68 4.91 3.15 4.10
N ASN A 69 3.77 3.55 4.66
CA ASN A 69 2.89 2.64 5.39
C ASN A 69 1.57 2.51 4.63
N TYR A 70 1.26 1.27 4.24
CA TYR A 70 0.02 0.89 3.60
C TYR A 70 -0.81 0.04 4.55
N MET A 71 -2.04 -0.29 4.16
CA MET A 71 -2.93 -1.13 4.97
C MET A 71 -2.36 -2.55 5.17
N ASN A 72 -1.76 -3.14 4.14
CA ASN A 72 -1.23 -4.52 4.18
C ASN A 72 0.27 -4.62 4.44
N SER A 73 1.02 -3.53 4.30
CA SER A 73 2.47 -3.59 4.37
C SER A 73 3.12 -2.29 4.83
N THR A 74 4.31 -2.42 5.42
CA THR A 74 5.26 -1.33 5.67
C THR A 74 6.45 -1.47 4.72
N VAL A 75 6.80 -0.39 4.04
CA VAL A 75 7.89 -0.35 3.06
C VAL A 75 8.96 0.64 3.52
N LEU A 76 10.20 0.16 3.59
CA LEU A 76 11.39 0.96 3.81
C LEU A 76 12.25 0.88 2.56
N SER A 77 12.50 2.01 1.91
CA SER A 77 13.27 2.07 0.67
C SER A 77 14.55 2.85 0.88
N PHE A 78 15.62 2.45 0.22
CA PHE A 78 16.85 3.23 0.17
C PHE A 78 17.44 3.22 -1.24
N GLU A 79 18.15 4.30 -1.53
CA GLU A 79 18.88 4.49 -2.77
C GLU A 79 20.37 4.47 -2.47
N TYR A 80 21.12 3.69 -3.24
CA TYR A 80 22.58 3.62 -3.16
C TYR A 80 23.18 4.03 -4.49
N ASP A 81 23.96 5.11 -4.48
CA ASP A 81 24.71 5.60 -5.63
C ASP A 81 25.97 4.73 -5.84
N ILE A 82 25.94 3.86 -6.86
CA ILE A 82 27.11 3.04 -7.22
C ILE A 82 28.22 3.90 -7.82
N LYS A 83 27.90 4.99 -8.52
CA LYS A 83 28.88 5.82 -9.22
C LYS A 83 29.92 6.39 -8.27
N ASN A 84 29.47 6.77 -7.07
CA ASN A 84 30.30 7.27 -5.99
C ASN A 84 30.63 6.21 -4.93
N GLY A 85 30.16 4.97 -5.11
CA GLY A 85 30.25 3.87 -4.17
C GLY A 85 30.94 2.62 -4.74
N SER A 86 30.75 1.50 -4.06
CA SER A 86 31.19 0.18 -4.56
C SER A 86 30.12 -0.87 -4.27
N ASN A 87 30.13 -1.98 -5.01
CA ASN A 87 29.23 -3.11 -4.73
C ASN A 87 29.42 -3.64 -3.29
N GLU A 88 30.65 -3.61 -2.76
CA GLU A 88 30.93 -3.94 -1.36
C GLU A 88 30.32 -2.93 -0.40
N GLY A 89 30.33 -1.65 -0.74
CA GLY A 89 29.66 -0.59 0.02
C GLY A 89 28.14 -0.78 0.04
N TYR A 90 27.52 -1.12 -1.09
CA TYR A 90 26.09 -1.47 -1.15
C TYR A 90 25.77 -2.66 -0.22
N ILE A 91 26.53 -3.75 -0.32
CA ILE A 91 26.35 -4.94 0.53
C ILE A 91 26.48 -4.56 2.01
N SER A 92 27.46 -3.71 2.36
CA SER A 92 27.63 -3.22 3.73
C SER A 92 26.44 -2.41 4.22
N THR A 93 25.92 -1.48 3.40
CA THR A 93 24.74 -0.67 3.74
C THR A 93 23.50 -1.54 3.89
N PHE A 94 23.28 -2.46 2.95
CA PHE A 94 22.18 -3.42 3.02
C PHE A 94 22.23 -4.24 4.31
N ASN A 95 23.40 -4.79 4.63
CA ASN A 95 23.59 -5.63 5.82
C ASN A 95 23.37 -4.83 7.11
N GLU A 96 23.86 -3.59 7.20
CA GLU A 96 23.59 -2.72 8.35
C GLU A 96 22.08 -2.46 8.51
N ILE A 97 21.33 -2.26 7.41
CA ILE A 97 19.87 -2.10 7.49
C ILE A 97 19.22 -3.37 8.03
N VAL A 98 19.57 -4.55 7.50
CA VAL A 98 19.02 -5.84 7.96
C VAL A 98 19.36 -6.09 9.43
N GLU A 99 20.59 -5.80 9.86
CA GLU A 99 20.99 -5.90 11.26
C GLU A 99 20.13 -5.01 12.16
N LYS A 100 19.82 -3.78 11.75
CA LYS A 100 18.95 -2.88 12.52
C LYS A 100 17.48 -3.28 12.52
N LEU A 101 17.01 -3.91 11.45
CA LEU A 101 15.67 -4.50 11.42
C LEU A 101 15.57 -5.66 12.43
N LEU A 102 16.60 -6.50 12.52
CA LEU A 102 16.66 -7.66 13.41
C LEU A 102 17.03 -7.32 14.87
N ASP A 103 17.63 -6.16 15.11
CA ASP A 103 18.03 -5.72 16.46
C ASP A 103 16.81 -5.45 17.34
N ILE A 104 16.59 -6.29 18.35
CA ILE A 104 15.45 -6.15 19.27
C ILE A 104 15.64 -5.03 20.30
N ASN A 105 16.86 -4.47 20.44
CA ASN A 105 17.09 -3.38 21.37
C ASN A 105 16.49 -2.08 20.83
N ILE A 106 15.92 -1.29 21.75
CA ILE A 106 15.31 0.00 21.42
C ILE A 106 16.23 1.12 21.87
N ASP A 107 16.62 1.96 20.91
CA ASP A 107 17.24 3.26 21.17
C ASP A 107 16.12 4.22 21.59
N ASN A 108 16.06 4.56 22.89
CA ASN A 108 14.97 5.37 23.44
C ASN A 108 14.89 6.77 22.81
N ASP A 109 16.03 7.40 22.48
CA ASP A 109 16.02 8.73 21.87
C ASP A 109 15.40 8.67 20.46
N SER A 110 15.72 7.64 19.68
CA SER A 110 15.10 7.40 18.38
C SER A 110 13.63 6.97 18.51
N PHE A 111 13.27 6.26 19.56
CA PHE A 111 11.88 5.88 19.82
C PHE A 111 10.99 7.08 20.13
N ASP A 112 11.45 7.96 21.03
CA ASP A 112 10.72 9.18 21.39
C ASP A 112 10.57 10.10 20.17
N ALA A 113 11.64 10.27 19.39
CA ALA A 113 11.61 11.03 18.14
C ALA A 113 10.64 10.43 17.10
N ALA A 114 10.60 9.10 16.99
CA ALA A 114 9.68 8.41 16.07
C ALA A 114 8.21 8.65 16.41
N ILE A 115 7.85 8.64 17.70
CA ILE A 115 6.49 8.98 18.15
C ILE A 115 6.14 10.42 17.79
N ASP A 116 7.04 11.37 18.06
CA ASP A 116 6.82 12.78 17.77
C ASP A 116 6.67 13.04 16.26
N ASN A 117 7.46 12.35 15.44
CA ASN A 117 7.36 12.41 13.98
C ASN A 117 6.05 11.78 13.48
N ALA A 118 5.64 10.63 14.02
CA ALA A 118 4.35 10.00 13.69
C ALA A 118 3.15 10.90 14.03
N LYS A 119 3.19 11.61 15.17
CA LYS A 119 2.17 12.59 15.55
C LYS A 119 2.09 13.74 14.54
N LYS A 120 3.23 14.35 14.19
CA LYS A 120 3.29 15.46 13.21
C LYS A 120 2.75 15.03 11.85
N ASP A 121 3.13 13.84 11.39
CA ASP A 121 2.65 13.29 10.12
C ASP A 121 1.14 13.07 10.15
N MET A 122 0.60 12.48 11.24
CA MET A 122 -0.84 12.28 11.38
C MET A 122 -1.60 13.61 11.42
N GLU A 123 -1.10 14.62 12.15
CA GLU A 123 -1.69 15.97 12.16
C GLU A 123 -1.70 16.63 10.78
N SER A 124 -0.67 16.39 9.98
CA SER A 124 -0.59 16.88 8.60
C SER A 124 -1.57 16.14 7.69
N ASN A 125 -1.53 14.80 7.72
CA ASN A 125 -2.36 13.93 6.89
C ASN A 125 -3.85 14.10 7.19
N PHE A 126 -4.23 14.26 8.46
CA PHE A 126 -5.63 14.45 8.85
C PHE A 126 -6.24 15.75 8.27
N LYS A 127 -5.43 16.73 7.86
CA LYS A 127 -5.93 17.93 7.17
C LYS A 127 -6.30 17.66 5.70
N ILE A 128 -5.92 16.50 5.16
CA ILE A 128 -6.15 16.13 3.76
C ILE A 128 -7.43 15.29 3.70
N ASN A 129 -8.48 15.83 3.08
CA ASN A 129 -9.77 15.13 2.95
C ASN A 129 -9.64 13.80 2.18
N GLU A 130 -8.77 13.74 1.17
CA GLU A 130 -8.49 12.51 0.41
C GLU A 130 -7.91 11.39 1.30
N TYR A 131 -7.03 11.75 2.25
CA TYR A 131 -6.50 10.79 3.22
C TYR A 131 -7.60 10.29 4.15
N ARG A 132 -8.42 11.19 4.72
CA ARG A 132 -9.55 10.83 5.58
C ARG A 132 -10.55 9.94 4.84
N ALA A 133 -10.93 10.29 3.62
CA ALA A 133 -11.82 9.49 2.78
C ALA A 133 -11.24 8.11 2.51
N THR A 134 -9.94 8.02 2.19
CA THR A 134 -9.26 6.75 1.96
C THR A 134 -9.31 5.88 3.20
N MET A 135 -8.89 6.41 4.36
CA MET A 135 -8.87 5.63 5.61
C MET A 135 -10.28 5.19 6.00
N LYS A 136 -11.29 6.06 5.86
CA LYS A 136 -12.70 5.73 6.11
C LYS A 136 -13.25 4.67 5.17
N PHE A 137 -12.90 4.73 3.90
CA PHE A 137 -13.27 3.70 2.92
C PHE A 137 -12.63 2.35 3.28
N MET A 138 -11.38 2.34 3.75
CA MET A 138 -10.72 1.11 4.19
C MET A 138 -11.33 0.50 5.46
N GLU A 139 -12.09 1.24 6.27
CA GLU A 139 -12.83 0.68 7.42
C GLU A 139 -13.91 -0.34 6.98
N MET A 140 -14.31 -0.33 5.71
CA MET A 140 -15.32 -1.26 5.16
C MET A 140 -14.76 -2.63 4.77
N PHE A 141 -13.44 -2.77 4.67
CA PHE A 141 -12.80 -4.00 4.21
C PHE A 141 -12.71 -4.99 5.39
N SER A 142 -13.28 -6.19 5.25
CA SER A 142 -13.27 -7.23 6.29
C SER A 142 -11.87 -7.66 6.71
N ASP A 143 -10.88 -7.56 5.84
CA ASP A 143 -9.50 -7.95 6.17
C ASP A 143 -8.88 -7.07 7.28
N TYR A 144 -9.52 -5.94 7.64
CA TYR A 144 -9.06 -5.02 8.67
C TYR A 144 -9.99 -5.06 9.91
N TYR A 145 -10.07 -6.23 10.53
CA TYR A 145 -11.00 -6.63 11.61
C TYR A 145 -11.29 -5.57 12.70
N ASN A 146 -10.34 -4.72 13.04
CA ASN A 146 -10.48 -3.73 14.11
C ASN A 146 -9.94 -2.34 13.75
N PHE A 147 -9.67 -2.12 12.47
CA PHE A 147 -9.13 -0.86 12.01
C PHE A 147 -10.22 0.22 12.01
N ASN A 148 -9.94 1.35 12.67
CA ASN A 148 -10.64 2.60 12.37
C ASN A 148 -9.72 3.80 12.57
N LEU A 149 -9.95 4.87 11.81
CA LEU A 149 -9.11 6.06 11.80
C LEU A 149 -9.03 6.75 13.16
N LYS A 150 -10.12 6.79 13.92
CA LYS A 150 -10.14 7.43 15.25
C LYS A 150 -9.30 6.63 16.26
N SER A 151 -9.38 5.30 16.22
CA SER A 151 -8.52 4.43 17.04
C SER A 151 -7.07 4.58 16.62
N LEU A 152 -6.73 4.59 15.32
CA LEU A 152 -5.37 4.82 14.85
C LEU A 152 -4.78 6.14 15.39
N ILE A 153 -5.56 7.22 15.41
CA ILE A 153 -5.13 8.49 16.00
C ILE A 153 -4.85 8.32 17.49
N ASN A 154 -5.76 7.74 18.26
CA ASN A 154 -5.54 7.53 19.70
C ASN A 154 -4.33 6.64 19.99
N ASP A 155 -4.12 5.62 19.16
CA ASP A 155 -3.03 4.67 19.21
C ASP A 155 -1.67 5.34 19.00
N ILE A 156 -1.55 6.29 18.06
CA ILE A 156 -0.32 7.09 17.88
C ILE A 156 -0.04 7.96 19.12
N TRP A 157 -1.08 8.56 19.71
CA TRP A 157 -0.89 9.46 20.85
C TRP A 157 -0.50 8.73 22.13
N ASN A 158 -0.97 7.49 22.30
CA ASN A 158 -0.77 6.67 23.49
C ASN A 158 0.13 5.44 23.22
N PHE A 159 1.00 5.53 22.22
CA PHE A 159 1.81 4.41 21.75
C PHE A 159 2.74 3.85 22.85
N ASP A 160 2.73 2.51 23.05
CA ASP A 160 3.58 1.83 24.04
C ASP A 160 4.79 1.18 23.34
N VAL A 161 5.98 1.31 23.92
CA VAL A 161 7.20 0.64 23.44
C VAL A 161 7.05 -0.88 23.34
N LYS A 162 6.18 -1.49 24.16
CA LYS A 162 5.87 -2.93 24.09
C LYS A 162 5.30 -3.34 22.74
N ASP A 163 4.53 -2.47 22.09
CA ASP A 163 3.99 -2.74 20.76
C ASP A 163 5.12 -2.85 19.73
N LEU A 164 6.07 -1.91 19.77
CA LEU A 164 7.26 -1.92 18.91
C LEU A 164 8.14 -3.15 19.17
N LEU A 165 8.39 -3.48 20.44
CA LEU A 165 9.17 -4.67 20.81
C LEU A 165 8.52 -5.96 20.32
N THR A 166 7.20 -6.08 20.48
CA THR A 166 6.43 -7.25 20.01
C THR A 166 6.52 -7.37 18.50
N PHE A 167 6.31 -6.27 17.78
CA PHE A 167 6.40 -6.25 16.32
C PHE A 167 7.80 -6.61 15.82
N LYS A 168 8.86 -6.01 16.37
CA LYS A 168 10.24 -6.35 15.99
C LYS A 168 10.58 -7.81 16.24
N LYS A 169 10.10 -8.36 17.36
CA LYS A 169 10.38 -9.75 17.76
C LYS A 169 9.61 -10.79 16.94
N GLU A 170 8.36 -10.50 16.59
CA GLU A 170 7.45 -11.51 16.05
C GLU A 170 7.08 -11.27 14.58
N MET A 171 7.25 -10.06 14.03
CA MET A 171 6.83 -9.70 12.66
C MET A 171 7.97 -9.45 11.67
N ILE A 172 9.22 -9.32 12.14
CA ILE A 172 10.40 -9.14 11.28
C ILE A 172 11.09 -10.48 11.07
N PHE A 173 10.64 -11.23 10.07
CA PHE A 173 11.17 -12.54 9.73
C PHE A 173 11.00 -12.84 8.23
N TYR A 174 11.72 -13.85 7.74
CA TYR A 174 11.85 -14.14 6.31
C TYR A 174 10.52 -14.28 5.59
N GLU A 175 9.58 -15.05 6.14
CA GLU A 175 8.30 -15.31 5.50
C GLU A 175 7.34 -14.09 5.48
N ASN A 176 7.61 -13.06 6.30
CA ASN A 176 6.85 -11.80 6.32
C ASN A 176 7.63 -10.62 5.71
N CYS A 177 8.81 -10.86 5.12
CA CYS A 177 9.64 -9.81 4.51
C CYS A 177 9.97 -10.15 3.07
N ILE A 178 9.67 -9.23 2.15
CA ILE A 178 10.06 -9.29 0.75
C ILE A 178 11.09 -8.20 0.52
N ILE A 179 12.16 -8.53 -0.21
CA ILE A 179 13.19 -7.58 -0.60
C ILE A 179 13.15 -7.44 -2.11
N ASN A 180 12.92 -6.22 -2.59
CA ASN A 180 12.99 -5.88 -4.00
C ASN A 180 14.27 -5.08 -4.25
N ILE A 181 15.07 -5.49 -5.23
CA ILE A 181 16.28 -4.81 -5.66
C ILE A 181 16.16 -4.61 -7.17
N ASN A 182 16.25 -3.37 -7.63
CA ASN A 182 16.01 -3.04 -9.05
C ASN A 182 17.15 -3.46 -10.00
N LYS A 183 18.28 -3.96 -9.47
CA LYS A 183 19.47 -4.36 -10.22
C LYS A 183 19.98 -5.72 -9.75
N ASP A 184 20.63 -6.43 -10.66
CA ASP A 184 21.42 -7.60 -10.32
C ASP A 184 22.63 -7.19 -9.45
N ILE A 185 22.83 -7.91 -8.36
CA ILE A 185 23.91 -7.65 -7.41
C ILE A 185 24.97 -8.73 -7.52
N ASP A 186 26.21 -8.32 -7.80
CA ASP A 186 27.38 -9.19 -7.71
C ASP A 186 27.58 -9.68 -6.27
N ASN A 187 27.88 -10.96 -6.09
CA ASN A 187 28.07 -11.59 -4.77
C ASN A 187 26.84 -11.50 -3.85
N LYS A 188 25.62 -11.62 -4.39
CA LYS A 188 24.36 -11.58 -3.62
C LYS A 188 24.31 -12.54 -2.42
N GLU A 189 25.11 -13.61 -2.42
CA GLU A 189 25.25 -14.54 -1.30
C GLU A 189 25.82 -13.91 -0.02
N LYS A 190 26.43 -12.72 -0.12
CA LYS A 190 26.92 -11.93 1.03
C LYS A 190 25.85 -11.07 1.68
N LEU A 191 24.67 -10.96 1.08
CA LEU A 191 23.54 -10.23 1.66
C LEU A 191 22.98 -11.01 2.86
N LEU A 192 22.84 -10.33 3.99
CA LEU A 192 22.21 -10.89 5.18
C LEU A 192 20.74 -11.21 4.91
N ASN A 193 20.27 -12.30 5.51
CA ASN A 193 18.88 -12.74 5.39
C ASN A 193 18.20 -12.67 6.76
N PHE A 194 16.89 -12.49 6.73
CA PHE A 194 16.04 -12.63 7.91
C PHE A 194 16.02 -14.09 8.39
N SER A 195 15.81 -14.28 9.69
CA SER A 195 15.59 -15.60 10.26
C SER A 195 14.25 -16.17 9.78
N LYS A 196 14.21 -17.48 9.57
CA LYS A 196 12.95 -18.21 9.34
C LYS A 196 12.32 -18.54 10.68
N LEU A 197 11.01 -18.32 10.79
CA LEU A 197 10.25 -18.82 11.94
C LEU A 197 9.68 -20.22 11.66
N ASN A 198 9.53 -20.64 10.40
CA ASN A 198 8.91 -21.91 10.00
C ASN A 198 7.47 -22.11 10.54
N HIS A 199 6.76 -21.03 10.88
CA HIS A 199 5.36 -21.04 11.29
C HIS A 199 4.57 -20.09 10.39
N LYS A 200 3.39 -20.51 9.92
CA LYS A 200 2.50 -19.57 9.23
C LYS A 200 1.68 -18.80 10.24
N PHE A 201 1.21 -17.65 9.80
CA PHE A 201 0.33 -16.79 10.55
C PHE A 201 -0.79 -16.29 9.65
N SER A 202 -1.83 -15.77 10.27
CA SER A 202 -2.98 -15.17 9.62
C SER A 202 -3.44 -13.95 10.40
N TYR A 203 -4.14 -13.06 9.71
CA TYR A 203 -4.83 -11.94 10.34
C TYR A 203 -6.30 -12.30 10.52
N LEU A 204 -6.90 -11.76 11.59
CA LEU A 204 -8.33 -11.89 11.81
C LEU A 204 -9.11 -11.08 10.77
N VAL A 205 -10.31 -11.53 10.43
CA VAL A 205 -11.20 -10.87 9.46
C VAL A 205 -12.60 -10.71 10.03
N ASN A 206 -13.26 -9.60 9.71
CA ASN A 206 -14.65 -9.33 10.09
C ASN A 206 -15.62 -10.10 9.18
N GLU A 207 -16.87 -10.22 9.63
CA GLU A 207 -17.97 -10.47 8.72
C GLU A 207 -18.22 -9.21 7.87
N ASN A 208 -18.48 -9.39 6.58
CA ASN A 208 -18.74 -8.28 5.67
C ASN A 208 -20.10 -7.65 5.97
N ASP A 209 -20.11 -6.35 6.23
CA ASP A 209 -21.34 -5.56 6.18
C ASP A 209 -21.65 -5.25 4.71
N GLU A 210 -22.67 -5.90 4.14
CA GLU A 210 -23.08 -5.76 2.73
C GLU A 210 -23.90 -4.48 2.47
N ASN A 211 -23.73 -3.45 3.31
CA ASN A 211 -24.54 -2.25 3.30
C ASN A 211 -23.81 -1.08 2.62
N ASP A 212 -24.58 -0.26 1.91
CA ASP A 212 -24.14 1.07 1.50
C ASP A 212 -23.86 1.94 2.73
N VAL A 213 -22.84 2.78 2.65
CA VAL A 213 -22.38 3.62 3.76
C VAL A 213 -22.33 5.08 3.32
N THR A 214 -23.02 5.95 4.06
CA THR A 214 -22.92 7.41 3.88
C THR A 214 -22.45 8.05 5.17
N ILE A 215 -21.38 8.85 5.08
CA ILE A 215 -20.73 9.53 6.21
C ILE A 215 -20.76 11.04 5.99
N GLU A 216 -21.05 11.78 7.06
CA GLU A 216 -20.97 13.23 7.11
C GLU A 216 -19.86 13.62 8.09
N GLU A 217 -18.85 14.37 7.62
CA GLU A 217 -17.76 14.86 8.46
C GLU A 217 -17.50 16.36 8.25
N GLU A 218 -16.92 17.01 9.25
CA GLU A 218 -16.45 18.39 9.19
C GLU A 218 -15.01 18.46 8.68
N ALA A 219 -14.68 19.45 7.84
CA ALA A 219 -13.35 19.70 7.32
C ALA A 219 -13.10 21.18 7.03
N ARG A 220 -11.83 21.53 6.78
CA ARG A 220 -11.45 22.90 6.40
C ARG A 220 -12.02 23.33 5.04
N HIS A 221 -12.21 22.38 4.13
CA HIS A 221 -12.72 22.62 2.80
C HIS A 221 -13.79 21.59 2.49
N ALA A 222 -14.86 22.03 1.83
CA ALA A 222 -15.89 21.12 1.37
C ALA A 222 -15.35 20.23 0.23
N SER A 223 -15.66 18.93 0.30
CA SER A 223 -15.34 17.97 -0.76
C SER A 223 -16.11 16.68 -0.53
N ASN A 224 -16.48 15.98 -1.59
CA ASN A 224 -17.21 14.72 -1.48
C ASN A 224 -16.45 13.61 -2.20
N TYR A 225 -16.39 12.45 -1.58
CA TYR A 225 -15.79 11.26 -2.17
C TYR A 225 -16.83 10.16 -2.27
N ILE A 226 -16.78 9.42 -3.37
CA ILE A 226 -17.60 8.24 -3.61
C ILE A 226 -16.69 7.05 -3.91
N GLY A 227 -17.01 5.92 -3.28
CA GLY A 227 -16.28 4.69 -3.38
C GLY A 227 -17.19 3.51 -3.71
N TYR A 228 -16.56 2.47 -4.23
CA TYR A 228 -17.18 1.26 -4.73
C TYR A 228 -16.40 0.09 -4.17
N HIS A 229 -16.96 -0.60 -3.17
CA HIS A 229 -16.33 -1.73 -2.50
C HIS A 229 -16.88 -3.05 -3.06
N PHE A 230 -15.97 -3.97 -3.42
CA PHE A 230 -16.30 -5.25 -4.02
C PHE A 230 -16.01 -6.38 -3.02
N ASN A 231 -17.06 -6.86 -2.37
CA ASN A 231 -16.99 -7.82 -1.24
C ASN A 231 -16.56 -9.23 -1.65
N TYR A 232 -16.78 -9.61 -2.92
CA TYR A 232 -16.50 -10.96 -3.42
C TYR A 232 -15.76 -10.90 -4.76
N LEU A 233 -14.72 -11.71 -4.86
CA LEU A 233 -13.90 -11.82 -6.06
C LEU A 233 -14.27 -13.07 -6.87
N ILE A 234 -14.52 -12.90 -8.16
CA ILE A 234 -15.03 -13.95 -9.06
C ILE A 234 -13.96 -15.00 -9.38
N LYS A 235 -12.69 -14.59 -9.35
CA LYS A 235 -11.54 -15.48 -9.48
C LYS A 235 -10.64 -15.28 -8.28
N ASN A 236 -10.08 -16.37 -7.76
CA ASN A 236 -8.97 -16.33 -6.80
C ASN A 236 -7.65 -15.89 -7.48
N ASP A 237 -7.74 -14.90 -8.38
CA ASP A 237 -6.62 -14.22 -9.02
C ASP A 237 -6.81 -12.71 -8.87
N PHE A 238 -6.10 -12.16 -7.88
CA PHE A 238 -6.16 -10.74 -7.55
C PHE A 238 -5.67 -9.83 -8.69
N ASN A 239 -4.76 -10.31 -9.55
CA ASN A 239 -4.25 -9.52 -10.68
C ASN A 239 -5.33 -9.34 -11.76
N TYR A 240 -6.15 -10.38 -11.99
CA TYR A 240 -7.30 -10.31 -12.89
C TYR A 240 -8.35 -9.32 -12.37
N ASN A 241 -8.69 -9.41 -11.08
CA ASN A 241 -9.66 -8.50 -10.46
C ASN A 241 -9.14 -7.06 -10.51
N TYR A 242 -7.88 -6.84 -10.16
CA TYR A 242 -7.25 -5.52 -10.22
C TYR A 242 -7.30 -4.90 -11.63
N ALA A 243 -6.99 -5.69 -12.66
CA ALA A 243 -7.06 -5.22 -14.05
C ALA A 243 -8.48 -4.80 -14.46
N ASN A 244 -9.52 -5.57 -14.09
CA ASN A 244 -10.91 -5.19 -14.36
C ASN A 244 -11.32 -3.94 -13.56
N VAL A 245 -10.92 -3.84 -12.31
CA VAL A 245 -11.18 -2.65 -11.47
C VAL A 245 -10.48 -1.40 -12.01
N LEU A 246 -9.29 -1.51 -12.60
CA LEU A 246 -8.66 -0.39 -13.30
C LEU A 246 -9.51 0.10 -14.48
N ILE A 247 -10.06 -0.82 -15.29
CA ILE A 247 -10.94 -0.48 -16.42
C ILE A 247 -12.21 0.20 -15.90
N LEU A 248 -12.81 -0.33 -14.83
CA LEU A 248 -14.02 0.23 -14.22
C LEU A 248 -13.78 1.61 -13.60
N GLY A 249 -12.70 1.77 -12.83
CA GLY A 249 -12.31 3.05 -12.24
C GLY A 249 -12.06 4.10 -13.32
N TYR A 250 -11.42 3.71 -14.43
CA TYR A 250 -11.22 4.59 -15.57
C TYR A 250 -12.53 4.96 -16.27
N HIS A 251 -13.47 4.01 -16.39
CA HIS A 251 -14.80 4.29 -16.92
C HIS A 251 -15.55 5.32 -16.07
N ILE A 252 -15.53 5.18 -14.75
CA ILE A 252 -16.28 6.00 -13.81
C ILE A 252 -15.62 7.38 -13.61
N PHE A 253 -14.31 7.44 -13.41
CA PHE A 253 -13.61 8.65 -12.97
C PHE A 253 -12.52 9.15 -13.92
N ASN A 254 -12.35 8.52 -15.10
CA ASN A 254 -11.20 8.75 -15.96
C ASN A 254 -9.90 8.52 -15.17
N SER A 255 -8.96 9.47 -15.09
CA SER A 255 -7.71 9.32 -14.34
C SER A 255 -7.81 9.70 -12.85
N ASN A 256 -8.98 10.06 -12.34
CA ASN A 256 -9.16 10.67 -11.00
C ASN A 256 -9.69 9.69 -9.95
N PHE A 257 -9.06 8.52 -9.83
CA PHE A 257 -9.47 7.50 -8.86
C PHE A 257 -8.28 6.81 -8.19
N GLN A 258 -8.57 6.10 -7.11
CA GLN A 258 -7.65 5.18 -6.46
C GLN A 258 -8.25 3.79 -6.46
N VAL A 259 -7.44 2.79 -6.80
CA VAL A 259 -7.75 1.39 -6.47
C VAL A 259 -7.18 1.11 -5.10
N GLN A 260 -8.04 0.64 -4.19
CA GLN A 260 -7.66 0.15 -2.88
C GLN A 260 -7.86 -1.36 -2.80
N ILE A 261 -7.01 -2.03 -2.04
CA ILE A 261 -7.01 -3.48 -1.94
C ILE A 261 -6.73 -3.93 -0.51
N SER A 262 -7.35 -5.04 -0.12
CA SER A 262 -6.91 -5.92 0.96
C SER A 262 -6.40 -7.24 0.37
N ARG A 263 -6.13 -8.24 1.22
CA ARG A 263 -5.80 -9.59 0.74
C ARG A 263 -7.00 -10.32 0.13
N LYS A 264 -8.22 -9.81 0.33
CA LYS A 264 -9.47 -10.48 -0.04
C LYS A 264 -10.42 -9.62 -0.87
N GLU A 265 -10.31 -8.31 -0.76
CA GLU A 265 -11.27 -7.36 -1.31
C GLU A 265 -10.57 -6.27 -2.10
N ILE A 266 -11.33 -5.64 -2.98
CA ILE A 266 -10.87 -4.54 -3.81
C ILE A 266 -11.92 -3.44 -3.80
N GLY A 267 -11.48 -2.20 -4.03
CA GLY A 267 -12.37 -1.06 -4.11
C GLY A 267 -11.81 0.05 -4.98
N ILE A 268 -12.70 0.94 -5.42
CA ILE A 268 -12.36 2.18 -6.10
C ILE A 268 -12.80 3.32 -5.22
N LEU A 269 -11.99 4.37 -5.09
CA LEU A 269 -12.38 5.62 -4.44
C LEU A 269 -12.03 6.80 -5.36
N GLY A 270 -12.95 7.73 -5.56
CA GLY A 270 -12.76 8.93 -6.35
C GLY A 270 -13.48 10.14 -5.76
N GLN A 271 -13.14 11.33 -6.26
CA GLN A 271 -13.91 12.53 -5.94
C GLN A 271 -15.24 12.52 -6.68
N ALA A 272 -16.33 12.75 -5.96
CA ALA A 272 -17.68 12.58 -6.50
C ALA A 272 -18.01 13.57 -7.64
N ASP A 273 -17.46 14.78 -7.59
CA ASP A 273 -17.61 15.82 -8.62
C ASP A 273 -16.81 15.54 -9.90
N LEU A 274 -15.80 14.67 -9.83
CA LEU A 274 -15.00 14.24 -11.00
C LEU A 274 -15.57 12.99 -11.69
N ARG A 275 -16.65 12.41 -11.15
CA ARG A 275 -17.34 11.24 -11.71
C ARG A 275 -17.92 11.58 -13.10
N GLN A 276 -17.49 10.82 -14.11
CA GLN A 276 -17.93 10.94 -15.50
C GLN A 276 -19.14 10.05 -15.80
N ASN A 277 -19.18 8.88 -15.18
CA ASN A 277 -20.20 7.86 -15.38
C ASN A 277 -20.60 7.25 -14.03
N ASP A 278 -21.81 6.72 -13.95
CA ASP A 278 -22.28 5.96 -12.80
C ASP A 278 -21.86 4.48 -12.94
N GLU A 279 -21.70 3.75 -11.84
CA GLU A 279 -21.37 2.32 -11.90
C GLU A 279 -22.37 1.51 -12.73
N LYS A 280 -23.64 1.94 -12.77
CA LYS A 280 -24.70 1.26 -13.51
C LYS A 280 -24.56 1.41 -15.03
N SER A 281 -23.75 2.35 -15.53
CA SER A 281 -23.54 2.52 -16.98
C SER A 281 -22.61 1.46 -17.59
N VAL A 282 -22.10 0.52 -16.79
CA VAL A 282 -21.32 -0.63 -17.29
C VAL A 282 -22.13 -1.49 -18.27
N SER A 283 -23.46 -1.56 -18.13
CA SER A 283 -24.31 -2.27 -19.10
C SER A 283 -24.17 -1.73 -20.53
N ASP A 284 -23.90 -0.43 -20.66
CA ASP A 284 -23.86 0.31 -21.92
C ASP A 284 -22.43 0.50 -22.47
N ILE A 285 -21.42 -0.09 -21.82
CA ILE A 285 -20.05 -0.03 -22.32
C ILE A 285 -19.88 -0.88 -23.59
N THR A 286 -19.12 -0.35 -24.55
CA THR A 286 -18.85 -0.98 -25.85
C THR A 286 -17.44 -1.55 -25.89
N ASP A 287 -17.19 -2.49 -26.82
CA ASP A 287 -15.85 -3.04 -27.07
C ASP A 287 -14.83 -1.92 -27.36
N ASP A 288 -15.19 -0.96 -28.22
CA ASP A 288 -14.32 0.18 -28.55
C ASP A 288 -13.91 0.99 -27.31
N LYS A 289 -14.82 1.17 -26.34
CA LYS A 289 -14.50 1.86 -25.08
C LYS A 289 -13.55 1.02 -24.23
N VAL A 290 -13.81 -0.27 -24.07
CA VAL A 290 -12.94 -1.17 -23.29
C VAL A 290 -11.53 -1.22 -23.89
N ILE A 291 -11.41 -1.36 -25.22
CA ILE A 291 -10.14 -1.32 -25.94
C ILE A 291 -9.41 0.00 -25.67
N LYS A 292 -10.10 1.13 -25.84
CA LYS A 292 -9.51 2.45 -25.57
C LYS A 292 -9.02 2.60 -24.14
N TYR A 293 -9.80 2.16 -23.14
CA TYR A 293 -9.42 2.26 -21.73
C TYR A 293 -8.18 1.40 -21.44
N LYS A 294 -8.15 0.16 -21.94
CA LYS A 294 -6.99 -0.73 -21.83
C LYS A 294 -5.73 -0.10 -22.40
N GLU A 295 -5.80 0.46 -23.61
CA GLU A 295 -4.65 1.11 -24.26
C GLU A 295 -4.10 2.27 -23.43
N ILE A 296 -4.97 3.12 -22.88
CA ILE A 296 -4.56 4.25 -22.04
C ILE A 296 -3.92 3.76 -20.73
N LEU A 297 -4.51 2.76 -20.08
CA LEU A 297 -4.00 2.18 -18.84
C LEU A 297 -2.63 1.52 -19.06
N ILE A 298 -2.49 0.70 -20.10
CA ILE A 298 -1.23 0.04 -20.48
C ILE A 298 -0.15 1.08 -20.77
N ASN A 299 -0.46 2.11 -21.57
CA ASN A 299 0.49 3.17 -21.88
C ASN A 299 0.91 3.95 -20.63
N SER A 300 -0.03 4.25 -19.73
CA SER A 300 0.28 4.93 -18.47
C SER A 300 1.20 4.09 -17.58
N ILE A 301 0.91 2.80 -17.39
CA ILE A 301 1.75 1.88 -16.61
C ILE A 301 3.15 1.76 -17.25
N ASN A 302 3.22 1.59 -18.58
CA ASN A 302 4.49 1.48 -19.29
C ASN A 302 5.31 2.77 -19.17
N ASN A 303 4.69 3.95 -19.30
CA ASN A 303 5.42 5.21 -19.17
C ASN A 303 6.05 5.36 -17.79
N MET A 304 5.36 4.93 -16.72
CA MET A 304 5.92 4.90 -15.37
C MET A 304 7.02 3.84 -15.23
N TYR A 305 6.85 2.66 -15.83
CA TYR A 305 7.89 1.62 -15.82
C TYR A 305 9.20 2.11 -16.44
N HIS A 306 9.12 2.79 -17.58
CA HIS A 306 10.29 3.26 -18.31
C HIS A 306 10.91 4.53 -17.71
N SER A 307 10.20 5.23 -16.82
CA SER A 307 10.79 6.39 -16.12
C SER A 307 11.83 5.97 -15.09
N GLY A 308 11.71 4.74 -14.55
CA GLY A 308 12.57 4.20 -13.49
C GLY A 308 12.70 5.10 -12.27
N SER A 309 11.74 6.00 -12.06
CA SER A 309 11.79 6.98 -10.99
C SER A 309 11.63 6.31 -9.62
N GLU A 310 12.05 7.01 -8.58
CA GLU A 310 11.77 6.66 -7.18
C GLU A 310 10.27 6.37 -6.95
N GLU A 311 9.40 7.18 -7.58
CA GLU A 311 7.95 7.02 -7.57
C GLU A 311 7.49 5.66 -8.14
N PHE A 312 8.09 5.21 -9.25
CA PHE A 312 7.73 3.92 -9.82
C PHE A 312 8.16 2.75 -8.93
N ASN A 313 9.34 2.83 -8.31
CA ASN A 313 9.81 1.80 -7.38
C ASN A 313 8.95 1.72 -6.11
N SER A 314 8.45 2.87 -5.62
CA SER A 314 7.47 2.91 -4.54
C SER A 314 6.16 2.21 -4.92
N ILE A 315 5.66 2.42 -6.14
CA ILE A 315 4.46 1.74 -6.64
C ILE A 315 4.69 0.23 -6.77
N LEU A 316 5.84 -0.19 -7.30
CA LEU A 316 6.21 -1.60 -7.35
C LEU A 316 6.23 -2.21 -5.95
N ALA A 317 6.85 -1.55 -4.98
CA ALA A 317 6.91 -2.03 -3.61
C ALA A 317 5.51 -2.16 -2.99
N LYS A 318 4.61 -1.19 -3.23
CA LYS A 318 3.21 -1.28 -2.83
C LYS A 318 2.53 -2.52 -3.44
N LEU A 319 2.63 -2.68 -4.76
CA LEU A 319 2.00 -3.81 -5.46
C LEU A 319 2.54 -5.15 -4.95
N PHE A 320 3.85 -5.27 -4.72
CA PHE A 320 4.43 -6.48 -4.15
C PHE A 320 3.97 -6.74 -2.71
N GLY A 321 3.83 -5.69 -1.89
CA GLY A 321 3.24 -5.79 -0.54
C GLY A 321 1.80 -6.30 -0.57
N ASP A 322 1.07 -5.98 -1.64
CA ASP A 322 -0.28 -6.48 -1.91
C ASP A 322 -0.30 -7.80 -2.74
N ASN A 323 0.86 -8.44 -2.94
CA ASN A 323 1.03 -9.67 -3.73
C ASN A 323 0.52 -9.57 -5.19
N LEU A 324 0.64 -8.38 -5.77
CA LEU A 324 0.33 -8.07 -7.15
C LEU A 324 1.58 -8.02 -8.02
N SER A 325 1.40 -8.41 -9.29
CA SER A 325 2.45 -8.44 -10.30
C SER A 325 2.05 -7.54 -11.46
N ILE A 326 2.84 -6.48 -11.71
CA ILE A 326 2.62 -5.58 -12.85
C ILE A 326 2.59 -6.36 -14.17
N SER A 327 3.47 -7.34 -14.37
CA SER A 327 3.48 -8.12 -15.61
C SER A 327 2.18 -8.88 -15.81
N LYS A 328 1.65 -9.53 -14.75
CA LYS A 328 0.34 -10.21 -14.82
C LYS A 328 -0.81 -9.23 -15.06
N ILE A 329 -0.81 -8.07 -14.38
CA ILE A 329 -1.83 -7.03 -14.58
C ILE A 329 -1.81 -6.54 -16.05
N LEU A 330 -0.63 -6.27 -16.60
CA LEU A 330 -0.48 -5.86 -18.01
C LEU A 330 -0.96 -6.95 -18.98
N ASP A 331 -0.66 -8.21 -18.70
CA ASP A 331 -1.12 -9.32 -19.52
C ASP A 331 -2.64 -9.51 -19.44
N TYR A 332 -3.25 -9.31 -18.28
CA TYR A 332 -4.71 -9.27 -18.16
C TYR A 332 -5.32 -8.09 -18.91
N LEU A 333 -4.78 -6.88 -18.74
CA LEU A 333 -5.26 -5.69 -19.45
C LEU A 333 -5.23 -5.90 -20.97
N LYS A 334 -4.19 -6.52 -21.53
CA LYS A 334 -4.13 -6.83 -22.97
C LYS A 334 -5.26 -7.77 -23.42
N ASN A 335 -5.58 -8.77 -22.60
CA ASN A 335 -6.42 -9.90 -23.01
C ASN A 335 -7.90 -9.80 -22.59
N ILE A 336 -8.26 -8.99 -21.58
CA ILE A 336 -9.66 -8.82 -21.15
C ILE A 336 -10.52 -8.34 -22.32
N THR A 337 -11.62 -9.07 -22.57
CA THR A 337 -12.67 -8.71 -23.54
C THR A 337 -13.81 -7.94 -22.87
N LEU A 338 -14.73 -7.37 -23.65
CA LEU A 338 -15.95 -6.77 -23.10
C LEU A 338 -16.79 -7.79 -22.32
N ASN A 339 -16.89 -9.03 -22.80
CA ASN A 339 -17.64 -10.08 -22.12
C ASN A 339 -17.01 -10.42 -20.77
N ASP A 340 -15.68 -10.55 -20.70
CA ASP A 340 -14.97 -10.79 -19.44
C ASP A 340 -15.21 -9.65 -18.43
N PHE A 341 -15.21 -8.40 -18.92
CA PHE A 341 -15.45 -7.22 -18.09
C PHE A 341 -16.90 -7.13 -17.59
N LYS A 342 -17.88 -7.45 -18.45
CA LYS A 342 -19.29 -7.48 -18.06
C LYS A 342 -19.59 -8.61 -17.09
N GLU A 343 -19.06 -9.81 -17.35
CA GLU A 343 -19.15 -10.94 -16.43
C GLU A 343 -18.50 -10.62 -15.08
N PHE A 344 -17.36 -9.91 -15.10
CA PHE A 344 -16.73 -9.41 -13.89
C PHE A 344 -17.66 -8.48 -13.08
N PHE A 345 -18.35 -7.56 -13.74
CA PHE A 345 -19.23 -6.63 -13.04
C PHE A 345 -20.52 -7.31 -12.54
N GLU A 346 -21.15 -8.15 -13.35
CA GLU A 346 -22.42 -8.82 -13.03
C GLU A 346 -22.33 -9.79 -11.84
N ASN A 347 -21.16 -10.41 -11.64
CA ASN A 347 -20.95 -11.38 -10.56
C ASN A 347 -20.33 -10.77 -9.30
N MET A 348 -20.14 -9.44 -9.25
CA MET A 348 -19.64 -8.77 -8.06
C MET A 348 -20.77 -8.14 -7.24
N HIS A 349 -20.71 -8.34 -5.93
CA HIS A 349 -21.50 -7.55 -4.99
C HIS A 349 -20.79 -6.24 -4.71
N LEU A 350 -21.49 -5.16 -5.00
CA LEU A 350 -20.99 -3.80 -4.92
C LEU A 350 -21.71 -3.07 -3.78
N ASN A 351 -20.94 -2.55 -2.83
CA ASN A 351 -21.43 -1.57 -1.86
C ASN A 351 -20.94 -0.17 -2.25
N VAL A 352 -21.82 0.81 -2.14
CA VAL A 352 -21.49 2.22 -2.36
C VAL A 352 -21.06 2.85 -1.05
N PHE A 353 -19.94 3.56 -1.08
CA PHE A 353 -19.44 4.39 0.00
C PHE A 353 -19.53 5.85 -0.41
N GLU A 354 -20.07 6.70 0.46
CA GLU A 354 -20.07 8.15 0.28
C GLU A 354 -19.57 8.82 1.55
N ILE A 355 -18.68 9.80 1.41
CA ILE A 355 -18.30 10.69 2.50
C ILE A 355 -18.37 12.14 2.04
N ASN A 356 -19.16 12.92 2.77
CA ASN A 356 -19.37 14.33 2.53
C ASN A 356 -18.63 15.14 3.59
N PHE A 357 -17.64 15.91 3.16
CA PHE A 357 -16.96 16.86 4.03
C PHE A 357 -17.63 18.22 3.94
N LYS A 358 -18.20 18.69 5.04
CA LYS A 358 -18.78 20.03 5.19
C LYS A 358 -17.72 20.99 5.73
N GLU A 359 -17.74 22.22 5.22
CA GLU A 359 -16.85 23.28 5.72
C GLU A 359 -17.28 23.67 7.14
N ALA A 360 -16.32 23.63 8.08
CA ALA A 360 -16.51 23.86 9.51
C ALA A 360 -16.13 25.28 9.94
#